data_AF-A0A3S2TYG5-F1
#
_entry.id   AF-A0A3S2TYG5-F1
#
_cell.length_a   1.000
_cell.length_b   1.000
_cell.length_c   1.000
_cell.angle_alpha   90.00
_cell.angle_beta   90.00
_cell.angle_gamma   90.00
#
_symmetry.space_group_name_H-M   'P 1'
#
loop_
_entity.id
_entity.type
_entity.pdbx_description
1 polymer ?
#
loop_
_entity_poly.entity_id
_entity_poly.type
_entity_poly.pdbx_seq_one_letter_code
_entity_poly.pdbx_strand_id
1 'polypeptide(L)' 'MSLRGDVCVVTGACGFLGKRLVRLLLEEEETAEIRLLDKRVPPQVLQSLEGNTNSHSTHCITNSTSYKLLYV' A
#
# COMPACT_ATOMS: atom_id res chain seq x y z
N MET A 1 17.79 7.34 5.63
CA MET A 1 17.20 7.98 4.44
C MET A 1 15.73 8.22 4.77
N SER A 2 15.21 9.40 4.43
CA SER A 2 13.80 9.77 4.61
C SER A 2 13.04 9.41 3.33
N LEU A 3 11.86 8.80 3.44
CA LEU A 3 10.95 8.54 2.30
C LEU A 3 9.91 9.65 2.13
N ARG A 4 10.09 10.77 2.84
CA ARG A 4 9.11 11.85 2.89
C ARG A 4 8.97 12.52 1.53
N GLY A 5 7.77 12.44 0.96
CA GLY A 5 7.48 12.97 -0.37
C GLY A 5 7.87 12.04 -1.52
N ASP A 6 8.41 10.86 -1.24
CA ASP A 6 8.65 9.83 -2.25
C ASP A 6 7.37 9.02 -2.54
N VAL A 7 7.34 8.44 -3.74
CA VAL A 7 6.32 7.48 -4.16
C VAL A 7 6.94 6.08 -4.19
N CYS A 8 6.50 5.19 -3.31
CA CYS A 8 7.00 3.81 -3.23
C CYS A 8 6.07 2.86 -3.98
N VAL A 9 6.58 2.13 -4.98
CA VAL A 9 5.81 1.07 -5.64
C VAL A 9 6.24 -0.30 -5.10
N VAL A 10 5.31 -1.02 -4.49
CA VAL A 10 5.54 -2.37 -3.95
C VAL A 10 4.96 -3.41 -4.91
N THR A 11 5.82 -4.13 -5.63
CA THR A 11 5.42 -5.27 -6.46
C THR A 11 5.25 -6.54 -5.64
N GLY A 12 4.26 -7.38 -5.96
CA GLY A 12 3.99 -8.59 -5.17
C GLY A 12 3.42 -8.27 -3.78
N ALA A 13 2.76 -7.12 -3.65
CA ALA A 13 2.24 -6.57 -2.40
C ALA A 13 1.27 -7.51 -1.65
N CYS A 14 0.61 -8.44 -2.34
CA CYS A 14 -0.30 -9.42 -1.75
C CYS A 14 0.38 -10.73 -1.35
N GLY A 15 1.65 -10.90 -1.70
CA GLY A 15 2.47 -12.03 -1.28
C GLY A 15 2.88 -11.98 0.19
N PHE A 16 3.57 -13.02 0.66
CA PHE A 16 4.02 -13.13 2.05
C PHE A 16 4.89 -11.94 2.48
N LEU A 17 5.94 -11.65 1.69
CA LEU A 17 6.85 -10.55 1.98
C LEU A 17 6.20 -9.18 1.71
N GLY A 18 5.50 -9.05 0.59
CA GLY A 18 4.86 -7.79 0.20
C GLY A 18 3.91 -7.26 1.28
N LYS A 19 3.07 -8.12 1.86
CA LYS A 19 2.16 -7.74 2.95
C LYS A 19 2.90 -7.22 4.18
N ARG A 20 4.01 -7.86 4.55
CA ARG A 20 4.81 -7.44 5.71
C ARG A 20 5.54 -6.13 5.42
N LEU A 21 6.09 -5.97 4.22
CA LEU A 21 6.77 -4.75 3.79
C LEU A 21 5.82 -3.55 3.78
N VAL A 22 4.63 -3.71 3.21
CA VAL A 22 3.61 -2.65 3.16
C VAL A 22 3.20 -2.21 4.57
N ARG A 23 3.04 -3.14 5.52
CA ARG A 23 2.76 -2.80 6.92
C ARG A 23 3.88 -1.99 7.55
N LEU A 24 5.14 -2.41 7.36
CA LEU A 24 6.29 -1.66 7.88
C LEU A 24 6.36 -0.25 7.28
N LEU A 25 6.15 -0.12 5.97
CA LEU A 25 6.10 1.19 5.31
C LEU A 25 4.96 2.09 5.81
N LEU A 26 3.83 1.50 6.23
CA LEU A 26 2.70 2.24 6.81
C LEU A 26 2.92 2.63 8.29
N GLU A 27 3.76 1.89 9.00
CA GLU A 27 4.13 2.15 10.39
C GLU A 27 5.21 3.25 10.50
N GLU A 28 5.95 3.53 9.43
CA GLU A 28 6.92 4.64 9.38
C GLU A 28 6.22 6.00 9.51
N GLU A 29 6.76 6.92 10.33
CA GLU A 29 6.17 8.24 10.61
C GLU A 29 6.24 9.20 9.41
N GLU A 30 7.11 8.92 8.43
CA GLU A 30 7.34 9.82 7.31
C GLU A 30 6.50 9.45 6.08
N THR A 31 5.62 10.38 5.70
CA THR A 31 4.57 10.18 4.68
C THR A 31 5.17 9.97 3.29
N ALA A 32 5.24 8.71 2.87
CA ALA A 32 5.43 8.29 1.50
C ALA A 32 4.08 7.91 0.88
N GLU A 33 3.87 8.23 -0.40
CA GLU A 33 2.74 7.66 -1.15
C GLU A 33 3.07 6.20 -1.47
N ILE A 34 2.27 5.25 -1.00
CA ILE A 34 2.51 3.83 -1.22
C ILE A 34 1.57 3.30 -2.31
N ARG A 35 2.15 2.77 -3.38
CA ARG A 35 1.44 2.18 -4.52
C ARG A 35 1.68 0.67 -4.55
N LEU A 36 0.63 -0.11 -4.34
CA LEU A 36 0.68 -1.57 -4.37
C LEU A 36 0.49 -2.04 -5.80
N LEU A 37 1.35 -2.93 -6.28
CA LEU A 37 1.22 -3.58 -7.59
C LEU A 37 1.24 -5.11 -7.41
N ASP A 38 0.15 -5.76 -7.76
CA ASP A 38 0.09 -7.24 -7.73
C ASP A 38 -0.76 -7.78 -8.88
N LYS A 39 -0.49 -9.03 -9.26
CA LYS A 39 -1.27 -9.76 -10.27
C LYS A 39 -2.69 -10.04 -9.78
N ARG A 40 -2.87 -10.29 -8.48
CA ARG A 40 -4.18 -10.51 -7.86
C ARG A 40 -4.22 -9.82 -6.51
N VAL A 41 -5.23 -8.98 -6.31
CA VAL A 41 -5.45 -8.31 -5.03
C VAL A 41 -6.75 -8.83 -4.42
N PRO A 42 -6.68 -9.67 -3.39
CA PRO A 42 -7.86 -10.13 -2.68
C PRO A 42 -8.52 -8.96 -1.93
N PRO A 43 -9.87 -8.86 -1.89
CA PRO A 43 -10.57 -7.83 -1.13
C PRO A 43 -10.17 -7.77 0.35
N GLN A 44 -9.82 -8.91 0.94
CA GLN A 44 -9.38 -9.02 2.34
C GLN A 44 -8.07 -8.26 2.58
N VAL A 45 -7.21 -8.15 1.56
CA VAL A 45 -5.99 -7.34 1.66
C VAL A 45 -6.37 -5.88 1.78
N LEU A 46 -7.26 -5.38 0.91
CA LEU A 46 -7.73 -4.00 0.94
C LEU A 46 -8.39 -3.64 2.28
N GLN A 47 -9.29 -4.49 2.78
CA GLN A 47 -9.94 -4.31 4.09
C GLN A 47 -8.94 -4.28 5.25
N SER A 48 -7.85 -5.04 5.16
CA SER A 48 -6.80 -5.03 6.19
C SER A 48 -5.94 -3.76 6.20
N LEU A 49 -5.99 -2.96 5.13
CA LEU A 49 -5.30 -1.68 5.02
C LEU A 49 -6.18 -0.48 5.44
N GLU A 50 -7.50 -0.57 5.29
CA GLU A 50 -8.45 0.50 5.65
C GLU A 50 -8.50 0.81 7.17
N GLY A 51 -7.95 -0.06 8.01
CA GLY A 51 -7.97 0.09 9.48
C GLY A 51 -6.83 0.89 10.10
N ASN A 52 -5.85 1.37 9.32
CA ASN A 52 -4.70 2.12 9.85
C ASN A 52 -4.91 3.63 9.67
N THR A 53 -5.04 4.36 10.78
CA THR A 53 -5.38 5.79 10.88
C THR A 53 -4.17 6.73 10.69
N ASN A 54 -3.10 6.28 10.05
CA ASN A 54 -1.95 7.13 9.75
C ASN A 54 -2.19 7.88 8.43
N SER A 55 -1.71 9.12 8.31
CA SER A 55 -1.91 10.07 7.20
C SER A 55 -1.31 9.66 5.85
N HIS A 56 -1.22 8.36 5.56
CA HIS A 56 -0.53 7.79 4.41
C HIS A 56 -1.50 7.47 3.28
N SER A 57 -1.25 8.02 2.11
CA SER A 57 -1.99 7.69 0.89
C SER A 57 -1.55 6.32 0.36
N THR A 58 -2.44 5.33 0.42
CA THR A 58 -2.20 4.02 -0.20
C THR A 58 -3.05 3.84 -1.46
N HIS A 59 -2.40 3.57 -2.58
CA HIS A 59 -3.05 3.29 -3.86
C HIS A 59 -2.80 1.84 -4.29
N CYS A 60 -3.81 1.16 -4.84
CA CYS A 60 -3.65 -0.21 -5.31
C CYS A 60 -3.85 -0.31 -6.84
N ILE A 61 -2.88 -0.87 -7.53
CA ILE A 61 -2.85 -1.01 -8.99
C ILE A 61 -2.78 -2.50 -9.31
N THR A 62 -3.69 -2.97 -10.17
CA THR A 62 -3.68 -4.35 -10.68
C THR A 62 -3.59 -4.35 -12.20
N ASN A 63 -3.09 -5.45 -12.78
CA ASN A 63 -2.82 -5.61 -14.21
C ASN A 63 -4.05 -5.48 -15.15
N SER A 64 -5.26 -5.28 -14.64
CA SER A 64 -6.46 -5.05 -15.47
C SER A 64 -7.47 -4.06 -14.89
N THR A 65 -7.28 -3.58 -13.65
CA THR A 65 -8.26 -2.75 -12.94
C THR A 65 -7.55 -1.83 -11.94
N SER A 66 -7.66 -0.52 -12.10
CA SER A 66 -7.19 0.45 -11.11
C SER A 66 -8.20 0.56 -9.98
N TYR A 67 -7.88 0.06 -8.78
CA TYR A 67 -8.69 0.30 -7.59
C TYR A 67 -8.10 1.52 -6.87
N LYS A 68 -8.75 2.67 -7.02
CA LYS A 68 -8.43 3.84 -6.19
C LYS A 68 -8.99 3.57 -4.80
N LEU A 69 -8.20 2.95 -3.92
CA LEU A 69 -8.56 2.87 -2.51
C LEU A 69 -8.58 4.29 -1.95
N LEU A 70 -9.70 4.62 -1.32
CA LEU A 70 -10.06 5.97 -0.89
C LEU A 70 -9.26 6.33 0.38
N TYR A 71 -8.93 7.62 0.47
CA TYR A 71 -8.33 8.32 1.59
C TYR A 71 -8.90 7.90 2.96
N VAL A 72 -8.02 7.72 3.95
CA VAL A 72 -8.30 8.04 5.37
C VAL A 72 -7.45 9.25 5.72
#